data_AF-A0A1H6FIB6-F1
#
_entry.id   AF-A0A1H6FIB6-F1
#
_cell.length_a   1.000
_cell.length_b   1.000
_cell.length_c   1.000
_cell.angle_alpha   90.00
_cell.angle_beta   90.00
_cell.angle_gamma   90.00
#
_symmetry.space_group_name_H-M   'P 1'
#
loop_
_entity.id
_entity.type
_entity.pdbx_description
1 polymer ?
#
loop_
_entity_poly.entity_id
_entity_poly.type
_entity_poly.pdbx_seq_one_letter_code
_entity_poly.pdbx_strand_id
1 'polypeptide(L)'
;MKQANGASSARSDVEEQAELTIDQLAQRTGMTVRNIRAYQSRGLLPPPEVRGRTGYYGPEHVARIELIKELQADGFKLDHIRRLLDGAAGSSHEVLRFTRMLRMPFGDERTEVVTVEDLAARWRSRDPSLLERAIRLGLLRPLGDGRYEDLSPTLSRAGQELVEIGIPIEEALATLEAVKRHADAIARSFVKLFLEHIWLPFEREGTPEERWPEIADVLERLRPLALESVMAVFRLAMTEATERAFGRELQRFRRRLRDEERRARA
;
A
#
# COMPACT_ATOMS: atom_id res chain seq x y z
N MET A 1 43.49 5.92 36.72
CA MET A 1 43.07 5.98 35.30
C MET A 1 42.32 4.69 35.02
N LYS A 2 41.00 4.57 34.78
CA LYS A 2 39.88 5.48 34.55
C LYS A 2 38.64 4.81 35.19
N GLN A 3 37.94 5.50 36.07
CA GLN A 3 36.49 5.36 36.22
C GLN A 3 35.87 6.42 35.32
N ALA A 4 34.87 6.05 34.51
CA ALA A 4 33.80 6.88 33.95
C ALA A 4 33.31 6.27 32.62
N ASN A 5 32.23 5.47 32.66
CA ASN A 5 31.34 5.34 31.49
C ASN A 5 29.94 4.75 31.82
N GLY A 6 29.41 5.02 33.01
CA GLY A 6 28.11 4.48 33.45
C GLY A 6 26.95 5.48 33.49
N ALA A 7 27.19 6.77 33.20
CA ALA A 7 26.22 7.84 33.43
C ALA A 7 25.59 8.43 32.15
N SER A 8 25.93 7.91 30.96
CA SER A 8 25.50 8.50 29.68
C SER A 8 24.30 7.78 29.03
N SER A 9 24.05 6.49 29.31
CA SER A 9 22.90 5.77 28.73
C SER A 9 21.63 5.85 29.58
N ALA A 10 21.73 6.22 30.85
CA ALA A 10 20.55 6.40 31.72
C ALA A 10 19.87 7.77 31.55
N ARG A 11 20.45 8.69 30.77
CA ARG A 11 19.84 10.00 30.48
C ARG A 11 18.98 10.01 29.22
N SER A 12 19.20 9.09 28.28
CA SER A 12 18.40 8.99 27.05
C SER A 12 17.02 8.39 27.30
N ASP A 13 16.88 7.49 28.26
CA ASP A 13 15.62 6.78 28.52
C ASP A 13 14.66 7.59 29.42
N VAL A 14 15.15 8.66 30.07
CA VAL A 14 14.35 9.55 30.92
C VAL A 14 13.70 10.69 30.12
N GLU A 15 14.22 11.02 28.92
CA GLU A 15 13.65 12.07 28.05
C GLU A 15 12.40 11.61 27.27
N GLU A 16 12.15 10.30 27.19
CA GLU A 16 10.93 9.73 26.60
C GLU A 16 9.68 9.90 27.48
N GLN A 17 9.82 10.26 28.76
CA GLN A 17 8.70 10.53 29.68
C GLN A 17 8.59 12.00 30.09
N ALA A 18 9.24 12.91 29.35
CA ALA A 18 9.18 14.34 29.67
C ALA A 18 7.78 14.90 29.37
N GLU A 19 7.03 15.19 30.44
CA GLU A 19 5.81 15.96 30.38
C GLU A 19 6.09 17.39 29.92
N LEU A 20 5.57 17.74 28.75
CA LEU A 20 5.81 19.01 28.08
C LEU A 20 4.76 20.03 28.51
N THR A 21 5.17 21.28 28.69
CA THR A 21 4.23 22.41 28.67
C THR A 21 3.70 22.63 27.25
N ILE A 22 2.61 23.39 27.10
CA ILE A 22 2.04 23.67 25.77
C ILE A 22 3.03 24.34 24.81
N ASP A 23 3.94 25.17 25.33
CA ASP A 23 4.97 25.85 24.54
C ASP A 23 6.06 24.87 24.07
N GLN A 24 6.46 23.94 24.94
CA GLN A 24 7.41 22.88 24.59
C GLN A 24 6.79 21.87 23.61
N LEU A 25 5.50 21.56 23.76
CA LEU A 25 4.77 20.72 22.81
C LEU A 25 4.68 21.37 21.43
N ALA A 26 4.37 22.67 21.39
CA ALA A 26 4.37 23.48 20.16
C ALA A 26 5.73 23.43 19.48
N GLN A 27 6.81 23.65 20.24
CA GLN A 27 8.17 23.60 19.72
C GLN A 27 8.54 22.20 19.19
N ARG A 28 8.20 21.14 19.93
CA ARG A 28 8.54 19.76 19.55
C ARG A 28 7.80 19.26 18.31
N THR A 29 6.54 19.66 18.15
CA THR A 29 5.68 19.21 17.03
C THR A 29 5.70 20.16 15.83
N GLY A 30 6.39 21.29 15.94
CA GLY A 30 6.35 22.35 14.93
C GLY A 30 4.98 23.01 14.76
N MET A 31 4.07 22.85 15.73
CA MET A 31 2.77 23.49 15.74
C MET A 31 2.81 24.82 16.48
N THR A 32 1.82 25.68 16.24
CA THR A 32 1.59 26.85 17.12
C THR A 32 0.74 26.46 18.32
N VAL A 33 0.93 27.14 19.45
CA VAL A 33 0.07 27.00 20.65
C VAL A 33 -1.41 27.19 20.30
N ARG A 34 -1.71 28.13 19.39
CA ARG A 34 -3.08 28.37 18.88
C ARG A 34 -3.65 27.13 18.21
N ASN A 35 -2.88 26.44 17.36
CA ASN A 35 -3.34 25.24 16.67
C ASN A 35 -3.54 24.06 17.63
N ILE A 36 -2.65 23.90 18.62
CA ILE A 36 -2.80 22.87 19.66
C ILE A 36 -4.10 23.08 20.44
N ARG A 37 -4.37 24.31 20.90
CA ARG A 37 -5.64 24.64 21.56
C ARG A 37 -6.85 24.45 20.66
N ALA A 38 -6.73 24.74 19.37
CA ALA A 38 -7.78 24.47 18.40
C ALA A 38 -8.07 22.97 18.29
N TYR A 39 -7.04 22.11 18.30
CA TYR A 39 -7.20 20.66 18.27
C TYR A 39 -7.89 20.15 19.53
N GLN A 40 -7.50 20.65 20.71
CA GLN A 40 -8.20 20.34 21.96
C GLN A 40 -9.68 20.74 21.91
N SER A 41 -9.98 21.99 21.51
CA SER A 41 -11.36 22.48 21.44
C SER A 41 -12.25 21.69 20.48
N ARG A 42 -11.65 21.07 19.48
CA ARG A 42 -12.34 20.24 18.48
C ARG A 42 -12.41 18.77 18.87
N GLY A 43 -11.83 18.37 20.00
CA GLY A 43 -11.76 16.97 20.45
C GLY A 43 -10.68 16.13 19.76
N LEU A 44 -9.81 16.75 18.96
CA LEU A 44 -8.74 16.06 18.24
C LEU A 44 -7.55 15.69 19.13
N LEU A 45 -7.42 16.33 20.29
CA LEU A 45 -6.35 16.07 21.25
C LEU A 45 -7.00 15.90 22.63
N PRO A 46 -6.65 14.86 23.40
CA PRO A 46 -7.14 14.71 24.76
C PRO A 46 -6.73 15.92 25.62
N PRO A 47 -7.48 16.19 26.72
CA PRO A 47 -7.10 17.22 27.65
C PRO A 47 -5.75 16.89 28.31
N PRO A 48 -4.93 17.90 28.63
CA PRO A 48 -3.64 17.69 29.27
C PRO A 48 -3.85 17.32 30.74
N GLU A 49 -2.83 16.73 31.36
CA GLU A 49 -2.84 16.55 32.81
C GLU A 49 -2.61 17.90 33.48
N VAL A 50 -3.57 18.35 34.31
CA VAL A 50 -3.48 19.66 34.96
C VAL A 50 -2.85 19.50 36.33
N ARG A 51 -1.67 20.10 36.52
CA ARG A 51 -1.02 20.21 37.84
C ARG A 51 -0.93 21.67 38.25
N GLY A 52 -1.73 22.04 39.25
CA GLY A 52 -1.90 23.42 39.68
C GLY A 52 -2.55 24.27 38.60
N ARG A 53 -1.79 25.19 37.99
CA ARG A 53 -2.25 26.07 36.90
C ARG A 53 -1.65 25.73 35.53
N THR A 54 -0.81 24.70 35.46
CA THR A 54 -0.07 24.32 34.26
C THR A 54 -0.60 22.99 33.74
N GLY A 55 -0.92 22.94 32.45
CA GLY A 55 -1.27 21.69 31.75
C GLY A 55 -0.02 21.06 31.15
N TYR A 56 0.15 19.77 31.41
CA TYR A 56 1.26 18.94 30.97
C TYR A 56 0.82 17.93 29.92
N TYR A 57 1.67 17.76 28.90
CA TYR A 57 1.43 16.94 27.72
C TYR A 57 2.47 15.84 27.65
N GLY A 58 2.02 14.59 27.78
CA GLY A 58 2.89 13.42 27.63
C GLY A 58 3.17 13.03 26.16
N PRO A 59 3.98 11.97 25.95
CA PRO A 59 4.36 11.45 24.63
C PRO A 59 3.18 11.15 23.69
N GLU A 60 2.06 10.66 24.24
CA GLU A 60 0.83 10.40 23.47
C GLU A 60 0.30 11.65 22.76
N HIS A 61 0.45 12.83 23.35
CA HIS A 61 0.03 14.08 22.72
C HIS A 61 0.92 14.42 21.51
N VAL A 62 2.22 14.17 21.61
CA VAL A 62 3.17 14.36 20.50
C VAL A 62 2.82 13.41 19.35
N ALA A 63 2.65 12.12 19.64
CA ALA A 63 2.29 11.11 18.65
C ALA A 63 0.96 11.44 17.95
N ARG A 64 -0.06 11.86 18.71
CA ARG A 64 -1.36 12.25 18.15
C ARG A 64 -1.29 13.52 17.30
N ILE A 65 -0.43 14.48 17.63
CA ILE A 65 -0.23 15.66 16.79
C ILE A 65 0.45 15.31 15.47
N GLU A 66 1.51 14.49 15.50
CA GLU A 66 2.19 14.05 14.28
C GLU A 66 1.26 13.22 13.38
N LEU A 67 0.39 12.39 13.97
CA LEU A 67 -0.68 11.69 13.26
C LEU A 67 -1.63 12.62 12.51
N ILE A 68 -2.13 13.65 13.19
CA ILE A 68 -3.04 14.60 12.56
C ILE A 68 -2.33 15.31 11.40
N LYS A 69 -1.05 15.68 11.57
CA LYS A 69 -0.25 16.33 10.51
C LYS A 69 -0.06 15.42 9.30
N GLU A 70 0.28 14.15 9.51
CA GLU A 70 0.42 13.17 8.42
C GLU A 70 -0.89 13.00 7.66
N LEU A 71 -1.99 12.73 8.36
CA LEU A 71 -3.31 12.57 7.72
C LEU A 71 -3.77 13.85 6.99
N GLN A 72 -3.44 15.03 7.50
CA GLN A 72 -3.73 16.29 6.80
C GLN A 72 -2.88 16.48 5.54
N ALA A 73 -1.60 16.11 5.58
CA ALA A 73 -0.72 16.15 4.40
C ALA A 73 -1.27 15.24 3.28
N ASP A 74 -1.96 14.17 3.67
CA ASP A 74 -2.64 13.24 2.76
C ASP A 74 -4.03 13.71 2.31
N GLY A 75 -4.44 14.93 2.67
CA GLY A 75 -5.70 15.54 2.23
C GLY A 75 -6.94 15.17 3.05
N PHE A 76 -6.80 14.48 4.18
CA PHE A 76 -7.94 14.19 5.05
C PHE A 76 -8.43 15.46 5.74
N LYS A 77 -9.77 15.62 5.77
CA LYS A 77 -10.43 16.70 6.51
C LYS A 77 -10.40 16.39 8.00
N LEU A 78 -10.23 17.43 8.82
CA LEU A 78 -10.13 17.32 10.29
C LEU A 78 -11.31 16.57 10.94
N ASP A 79 -12.53 16.71 10.42
CA ASP A 79 -13.70 15.99 10.96
C ASP A 79 -13.68 14.48 10.69
N HIS A 80 -12.98 14.05 9.63
CA HIS A 80 -12.77 12.62 9.34
C HIS A 80 -11.64 12.08 10.22
N ILE A 81 -10.55 12.85 10.34
CA ILE A 81 -9.44 12.53 11.25
C ILE A 81 -9.99 12.35 12.67
N ARG A 82 -10.80 13.28 13.17
CA ARG A 82 -11.44 13.15 14.49
C ARG A 82 -12.19 11.84 14.66
N ARG A 83 -13.01 11.43 13.69
CA ARG A 83 -13.76 10.16 13.78
C ARG A 83 -12.86 8.93 13.84
N LEU A 84 -11.76 8.94 13.09
CA LEU A 84 -10.74 7.88 13.15
C LEU A 84 -10.06 7.84 14.53
N LEU A 85 -9.86 8.99 15.15
CA LEU A 85 -9.20 9.11 16.45
C LEU A 85 -10.13 8.95 17.67
N ASP A 86 -11.43 9.18 17.51
CA ASP A 86 -12.46 9.03 18.55
C ASP A 86 -12.86 7.55 18.73
N GLY A 87 -12.75 6.74 17.67
CA GLY A 87 -12.94 5.28 17.74
C GLY A 87 -11.79 4.52 18.41
N ALA A 88 -10.72 5.24 18.79
CA ALA A 88 -9.47 4.72 19.31
C ALA A 88 -9.14 5.36 20.66
N ALA A 89 -10.04 5.23 21.62
CA ALA A 89 -9.88 5.81 22.96
C ALA A 89 -8.68 5.17 23.69
N GLY A 90 -7.50 5.76 23.54
CA GLY A 90 -6.24 5.32 24.16
C GLY A 90 -5.10 5.11 23.15
N SER A 91 -5.40 4.53 21.99
CA SER A 91 -4.41 3.89 21.11
C SER A 91 -3.91 4.72 19.92
N SER A 92 -3.79 6.05 20.07
CA SER A 92 -3.49 6.95 18.93
C SER A 92 -2.22 6.56 18.17
N HIS A 93 -1.20 6.06 18.86
CA HIS A 93 0.05 5.57 18.28
C HIS A 93 -0.12 4.24 17.51
N GLU A 94 -0.89 3.31 18.05
CA GLU A 94 -1.12 2.01 17.43
C GLU A 94 -2.06 2.10 16.22
N VAL A 95 -3.08 2.95 16.29
CA VAL A 95 -3.95 3.25 15.14
C VAL A 95 -3.15 3.93 14.04
N LEU A 96 -2.21 4.78 14.41
CA LEU A 96 -1.21 5.36 13.52
C LEU A 96 -0.40 4.28 12.80
N ARG A 97 0.21 3.39 13.60
CA ARG A 97 1.05 2.31 13.10
C ARG A 97 0.27 1.45 12.12
N PHE A 98 -0.94 1.04 12.52
CA PHE A 98 -1.84 0.26 11.69
C PHE A 98 -2.26 1.01 10.41
N THR A 99 -2.61 2.30 10.50
CA THR A 99 -2.98 3.12 9.33
C THR A 99 -1.80 3.28 8.37
N ARG A 100 -0.58 3.49 8.88
CA ARG A 100 0.64 3.53 8.05
C ARG A 100 0.89 2.18 7.38
N MET A 101 0.72 1.08 8.11
CA MET A 101 0.85 -0.27 7.55
C MET A 101 -0.14 -0.46 6.41
N LEU A 102 -1.43 -0.16 6.59
CA LEU A 102 -2.45 -0.26 5.52
C LEU A 102 -2.08 0.51 4.24
N ARG A 103 -1.27 1.56 4.34
CA ARG A 103 -0.82 2.38 3.20
C ARG A 103 0.48 1.91 2.56
N MET A 104 1.25 1.06 3.23
CA MET A 104 2.46 0.49 2.65
C MET A 104 2.12 -0.37 1.43
N PRO A 105 2.84 -0.23 0.31
CA PRO A 105 2.66 -1.08 -0.87
C PRO A 105 2.64 -2.58 -0.52
N PHE A 106 1.87 -3.33 -1.29
CA PHE A 106 1.97 -4.78 -1.26
C PHE A 106 3.22 -5.19 -2.06
N GLY A 107 4.26 -5.63 -1.37
CA GLY A 107 5.55 -6.00 -1.96
C GLY A 107 6.63 -4.93 -1.80
N ASP A 108 7.81 -5.21 -2.34
CA ASP A 108 9.03 -4.40 -2.26
C ASP A 108 9.38 -3.70 -3.59
N GLU A 109 8.42 -3.62 -4.51
CA GLU A 109 8.58 -2.96 -5.80
C GLU A 109 8.98 -1.49 -5.60
N ARG A 110 10.11 -1.11 -6.21
CA ARG A 110 10.60 0.27 -6.23
C ARG A 110 10.09 0.95 -7.48
N THR A 111 9.39 2.07 -7.33
CA THR A 111 8.90 2.85 -8.47
C THR A 111 10.07 3.54 -9.18
N GLU A 112 9.92 3.77 -10.48
CA GLU A 112 10.96 4.41 -11.31
C GLU A 112 10.38 5.63 -12.03
N VAL A 113 11.19 6.67 -12.25
CA VAL A 113 10.77 7.80 -13.08
C VAL A 113 11.17 7.53 -14.52
N VAL A 114 10.21 7.64 -15.43
CA VAL A 114 10.39 7.41 -16.87
C VAL A 114 9.87 8.60 -17.67
N THR A 115 10.47 8.85 -18.83
CA THR A 115 10.01 9.90 -19.75
C THR A 115 9.05 9.34 -20.80
N VAL A 116 8.26 10.21 -21.43
CA VAL A 116 7.42 9.82 -22.57
C VAL A 116 8.27 9.27 -23.73
N GLU A 117 9.49 9.76 -23.90
CA GLU A 117 10.45 9.25 -24.89
C GLU A 117 10.90 7.81 -24.55
N ASP A 118 11.19 7.51 -23.28
CA ASP A 118 11.54 6.17 -22.84
C ASP A 118 10.39 5.19 -23.08
N LEU A 119 9.17 5.59 -22.73
CA LEU A 119 7.96 4.80 -22.95
C LEU A 119 7.74 4.54 -24.43
N ALA A 120 7.89 5.55 -25.28
CA ALA A 120 7.74 5.41 -26.72
C ALA A 120 8.76 4.44 -27.33
N ALA A 121 10.00 4.47 -26.83
CA ALA A 121 11.04 3.54 -27.25
C ALA A 121 10.72 2.10 -26.83
N ARG A 122 10.37 1.90 -25.55
CA ARG A 122 10.02 0.57 -24.99
C ARG A 122 8.81 -0.05 -25.68
N TRP A 123 7.79 0.76 -25.95
CA TRP A 123 6.54 0.31 -26.58
C TRP A 123 6.61 0.21 -28.10
N ARG A 124 7.69 0.72 -28.71
CA ARG A 124 7.85 0.89 -30.17
C ARG A 124 6.64 1.60 -30.81
N SER A 125 5.99 2.47 -30.03
CA SER A 125 4.76 3.18 -30.40
C SER A 125 4.75 4.55 -29.74
N ARG A 126 4.21 5.54 -30.44
CA ARG A 126 4.01 6.91 -29.91
C ARG A 126 2.52 7.24 -29.76
N ASP A 127 1.65 6.23 -29.81
CA ASP A 127 0.22 6.45 -29.68
C ASP A 127 -0.13 6.98 -28.27
N PRO A 128 -0.65 8.21 -28.15
CA PRO A 128 -1.05 8.78 -26.86
C PRO A 128 -2.13 7.95 -26.15
N SER A 129 -2.95 7.19 -26.90
CA SER A 129 -4.02 6.37 -26.33
C SER A 129 -3.48 5.27 -25.41
N LEU A 130 -2.28 4.75 -25.69
CA LEU A 130 -1.62 3.72 -24.89
C LEU A 130 -1.13 4.27 -23.55
N LEU A 131 -0.62 5.51 -23.57
CA LEU A 131 -0.19 6.21 -22.37
C LEU A 131 -1.39 6.48 -21.44
N GLU A 132 -2.49 6.97 -21.99
CA GLU A 132 -3.74 7.15 -21.25
C GLU A 132 -4.25 5.83 -20.65
N ARG A 133 -4.14 4.74 -21.41
CA ARG A 133 -4.53 3.40 -20.96
C ARG A 133 -3.64 2.91 -19.82
N ALA A 134 -2.32 3.06 -19.93
CA ALA A 134 -1.38 2.69 -18.88
C ALA A 134 -1.60 3.49 -17.58
N ILE A 135 -1.93 4.78 -17.68
CA ILE A 135 -2.32 5.61 -16.54
C ILE A 135 -3.62 5.10 -15.91
N ARG A 136 -4.64 4.81 -16.72
CA ARG A 136 -5.93 4.28 -16.25
C ARG A 136 -5.80 2.93 -15.55
N LEU A 137 -4.89 2.09 -16.02
CA LEU A 137 -4.59 0.79 -15.41
C LEU A 137 -3.78 0.93 -14.10
N GLY A 138 -3.26 2.13 -13.81
CA GLY A 138 -2.44 2.39 -12.63
C GLY A 138 -1.01 1.88 -12.76
N LEU A 139 -0.51 1.70 -14.00
CA LEU A 139 0.91 1.44 -14.24
C LEU A 139 1.75 2.72 -14.16
N LEU A 140 1.19 3.84 -14.62
CA LEU A 140 1.89 5.11 -14.70
C LEU A 140 1.14 6.19 -13.93
N ARG A 141 1.87 7.02 -13.19
CA ARG A 141 1.34 8.23 -12.56
C ARG A 141 2.02 9.46 -13.17
N PRO A 142 1.26 10.43 -13.71
CA PRO A 142 1.86 11.66 -14.25
C PRO A 142 2.59 12.46 -13.17
N LEU A 143 3.81 12.89 -13.46
CA LEU A 143 4.60 13.82 -12.63
C LEU A 143 4.66 15.24 -13.22
N GLY A 144 4.17 15.42 -14.44
CA GLY A 144 4.30 16.66 -15.21
C GLY A 144 5.52 16.64 -16.15
N ASP A 145 5.54 17.57 -17.10
CA ASP A 145 6.66 17.78 -18.05
C ASP A 145 7.08 16.52 -18.82
N GLY A 146 6.11 15.70 -19.24
CA GLY A 146 6.38 14.46 -19.98
C GLY A 146 7.02 13.36 -19.14
N ARG A 147 7.04 13.48 -17.80
CA ARG A 147 7.56 12.47 -16.87
C ARG A 147 6.43 11.73 -16.16
N TYR A 148 6.69 10.46 -15.90
CA TYR A 148 5.79 9.54 -15.24
C TYR A 148 6.52 8.75 -14.17
N GLU A 149 5.85 8.48 -13.07
CA GLU A 149 6.25 7.45 -12.12
C GLU A 149 5.68 6.12 -12.58
N ASP A 150 6.57 5.18 -12.91
CA ASP A 150 6.26 3.78 -13.15
C ASP A 150 6.03 3.07 -11.82
N LEU A 151 4.78 2.67 -11.59
CA LEU A 151 4.32 2.05 -10.36
C LEU A 151 4.62 0.54 -10.32
N SER A 152 5.00 -0.06 -11.45
CA SER A 152 5.43 -1.45 -11.50
C SER A 152 6.45 -1.69 -12.61
N PRO A 153 7.72 -1.35 -12.38
CA PRO A 153 8.82 -1.69 -13.28
C PRO A 153 8.87 -3.19 -13.64
N THR A 154 8.45 -4.09 -12.74
CA THR A 154 8.29 -5.52 -13.05
C THR A 154 7.30 -5.79 -14.17
N LEU A 155 6.11 -5.17 -14.15
CA LEU A 155 5.13 -5.31 -15.23
C LEU A 155 5.61 -4.62 -16.52
N SER A 156 6.28 -3.48 -16.40
CA SER A 156 6.86 -2.77 -17.55
C SER A 156 7.94 -3.61 -18.27
N ARG A 157 8.83 -4.26 -17.51
CA ARG A 157 9.82 -5.21 -18.06
C ARG A 157 9.14 -6.39 -18.74
N ALA A 158 8.14 -7.00 -18.10
CA ALA A 158 7.39 -8.10 -18.70
C ALA A 158 6.69 -7.68 -20.01
N GLY A 159 6.11 -6.48 -20.06
CA GLY A 159 5.53 -5.92 -21.27
C GLY A 159 6.56 -5.68 -22.38
N GLN A 160 7.75 -5.20 -22.02
CA GLN A 160 8.84 -5.01 -22.98
C GLN A 160 9.31 -6.33 -23.59
N GLU A 161 9.49 -7.37 -22.77
CA GLU A 161 9.85 -8.72 -23.25
C GLU A 161 8.83 -9.26 -24.26
N LEU A 162 7.52 -9.01 -24.03
CA LEU A 162 6.48 -9.37 -24.99
C LEU A 162 6.62 -8.62 -26.33
N VAL A 163 6.94 -7.33 -26.29
CA VAL A 163 7.22 -6.51 -27.48
C VAL A 163 8.45 -6.99 -28.24
N GLU A 164 9.49 -7.44 -27.52
CA GLU A 164 10.72 -7.98 -28.12
C GLU A 164 10.48 -9.27 -28.90
N ILE A 165 9.59 -10.14 -28.42
CA ILE A 165 9.19 -11.37 -29.14
C ILE A 165 8.08 -11.14 -30.19
N GLY A 166 7.71 -9.87 -30.44
CA GLY A 166 6.81 -9.47 -31.52
C GLY A 166 5.33 -9.35 -31.14
N ILE A 167 4.98 -9.39 -29.85
CA ILE A 167 3.61 -9.14 -29.38
C ILE A 167 3.43 -7.62 -29.22
N PRO A 168 2.46 -6.99 -29.90
CA PRO A 168 2.23 -5.55 -29.78
C PRO A 168 1.90 -5.13 -28.34
N ILE A 169 2.32 -3.92 -27.94
CA ILE A 169 2.08 -3.39 -26.60
C ILE A 169 0.58 -3.26 -26.29
N GLU A 170 -0.24 -3.02 -27.32
CA GLU A 170 -1.70 -2.95 -27.24
C GLU A 170 -2.30 -4.25 -26.68
N GLU A 171 -1.75 -5.39 -27.10
CA GLU A 171 -2.14 -6.74 -26.68
C GLU A 171 -1.63 -7.06 -25.28
N ALA A 172 -0.40 -6.63 -24.96
CA ALA A 172 0.15 -6.74 -23.61
C ALA A 172 -0.68 -5.94 -22.59
N LEU A 173 -1.04 -4.69 -22.92
CA LEU A 173 -1.92 -3.85 -22.10
C LEU A 173 -3.34 -4.43 -21.98
N ALA A 174 -3.87 -5.04 -23.04
CA ALA A 174 -5.16 -5.73 -22.99
C ALA A 174 -5.13 -6.96 -22.08
N THR A 175 -4.04 -7.72 -22.13
CA THR A 175 -3.82 -8.86 -21.24
C THR A 175 -3.72 -8.39 -19.79
N LEU A 176 -2.94 -7.33 -19.53
CA LEU A 176 -2.82 -6.75 -18.20
C LEU A 176 -4.18 -6.26 -17.67
N GLU A 177 -4.99 -5.60 -18.49
CA GLU A 177 -6.33 -5.15 -18.10
C GLU A 177 -7.23 -6.32 -17.70
N ALA A 178 -7.17 -7.44 -18.42
CA ALA A 178 -7.87 -8.66 -18.05
C ALA A 178 -7.37 -9.23 -16.71
N VAL A 179 -6.04 -9.32 -16.54
CA VAL A 179 -5.41 -9.79 -15.28
C VAL A 179 -5.81 -8.89 -14.11
N LYS A 180 -5.76 -7.57 -14.27
CA LYS A 180 -6.12 -6.60 -13.24
C LYS A 180 -7.57 -6.77 -12.78
N ARG A 181 -8.51 -6.94 -13.71
CA ARG A 181 -9.93 -7.18 -13.36
C ARG A 181 -10.10 -8.40 -12.45
N HIS A 182 -9.36 -9.48 -12.71
CA HIS A 182 -9.38 -10.67 -11.86
C HIS A 182 -8.65 -10.45 -10.53
N ALA A 183 -7.49 -9.78 -10.55
CA ALA A 183 -6.73 -9.43 -9.35
C ALA A 183 -7.56 -8.57 -8.38
N ASP A 184 -8.32 -7.59 -8.87
CA ASP A 184 -9.19 -6.75 -8.04
C ASP A 184 -10.26 -7.58 -7.31
N ALA A 185 -10.79 -8.64 -7.95
CA ALA A 185 -11.76 -9.54 -7.32
C ALA A 185 -11.10 -10.41 -6.24
N ILE A 186 -9.90 -10.93 -6.52
CA ILE A 186 -9.11 -11.72 -5.57
C ILE A 186 -8.74 -10.87 -4.35
N ALA A 187 -8.28 -9.64 -4.55
CA ALA A 187 -7.92 -8.71 -3.48
C ALA A 187 -9.11 -8.44 -2.56
N ARG A 188 -10.31 -8.22 -3.12
CA ARG A 188 -11.53 -8.05 -2.32
C ARG A 188 -11.84 -9.28 -1.45
N SER A 189 -11.57 -10.49 -1.93
CA SER A 189 -11.76 -11.71 -1.13
C SER A 189 -10.82 -11.77 0.06
N PHE A 190 -9.55 -11.41 -0.11
CA PHE A 190 -8.60 -11.35 1.01
C PHE A 190 -8.95 -10.26 2.02
N VAL A 191 -9.31 -9.06 1.54
CA VAL A 191 -9.76 -7.96 2.41
C VAL A 191 -11.00 -8.37 3.20
N LYS A 192 -11.97 -9.02 2.54
CA LYS A 192 -13.16 -9.54 3.20
C LYS A 192 -12.81 -10.53 4.31
N LEU A 193 -11.90 -11.48 4.04
CA LEU A 193 -11.45 -12.47 5.02
C LEU A 193 -10.82 -11.80 6.25
N PHE A 194 -9.96 -10.80 6.06
CA PHE A 194 -9.38 -10.03 7.17
C PHE A 194 -10.46 -9.26 7.94
N LEU A 195 -11.37 -8.57 7.23
CA LEU A 195 -12.42 -7.79 7.88
C LEU A 195 -13.34 -8.67 8.73
N GLU A 196 -13.79 -9.80 8.19
CA GLU A 196 -14.75 -10.69 8.85
C GLU A 196 -14.16 -11.43 10.04
N HIS A 197 -12.91 -11.87 9.94
CA HIS A 197 -12.32 -12.75 10.95
C HIS A 197 -11.38 -12.06 11.93
N ILE A 198 -10.85 -10.88 11.58
CA ILE A 198 -9.85 -10.17 12.40
C ILE A 198 -10.41 -8.83 12.86
N TRP A 199 -10.80 -7.95 11.92
CA TRP A 199 -11.19 -6.58 12.25
C TRP A 199 -12.53 -6.47 12.97
N LEU A 200 -13.60 -7.04 12.43
CA LEU A 200 -14.95 -6.92 13.03
C LEU A 200 -15.03 -7.54 14.44
N PRO A 201 -14.41 -8.69 14.75
CA PRO A 201 -14.32 -9.18 16.12
C PRO A 201 -13.60 -8.20 17.07
N PHE A 202 -12.46 -7.67 16.63
CA PHE A 202 -11.69 -6.68 17.40
C PHE A 202 -12.47 -5.38 17.66
N GLU A 203 -13.21 -4.90 16.66
CA GLU A 203 -14.06 -3.71 16.78
C GLU A 203 -15.23 -3.95 17.76
N ARG A 204 -15.86 -5.13 17.72
CA ARG A 204 -16.95 -5.49 18.66
C ARG A 204 -16.53 -5.53 20.11
N GLU A 205 -15.25 -5.80 20.38
CA GLU A 205 -14.66 -5.76 21.72
C GLU A 205 -14.31 -4.33 22.17
N GLY A 206 -14.58 -3.32 21.34
CA GLY A 206 -14.27 -1.92 21.65
C GLY A 206 -12.82 -1.53 21.39
N THR A 207 -12.12 -2.26 20.51
CA THR A 207 -10.72 -1.99 20.10
C THR A 207 -9.73 -1.85 21.27
N PRO A 208 -9.62 -2.87 22.14
CA PRO A 208 -8.76 -2.82 23.33
C PRO A 208 -7.30 -2.50 22.96
N GLU A 209 -6.67 -1.60 23.73
CA GLU A 209 -5.35 -1.05 23.43
C GLU A 209 -4.27 -2.14 23.33
N GLU A 210 -4.35 -3.15 24.20
CA GLU A 210 -3.37 -4.23 24.32
C GLU A 210 -3.36 -5.19 23.12
N ARG A 211 -4.44 -5.20 22.31
CA ARG A 211 -4.57 -6.11 21.16
C ARG A 211 -4.16 -5.49 19.83
N TRP A 212 -3.88 -4.19 19.76
CA TRP A 212 -3.43 -3.57 18.51
C TRP A 212 -2.16 -4.20 17.91
N PRO A 213 -1.12 -4.54 18.69
CA PRO A 213 0.05 -5.23 18.17
C PRO A 213 -0.30 -6.57 17.50
N GLU A 214 -1.25 -7.33 18.05
CA GLU A 214 -1.74 -8.59 17.47
C GLU A 214 -2.36 -8.36 16.08
N ILE A 215 -3.21 -7.33 15.93
CA ILE A 215 -3.86 -7.00 14.66
C ILE A 215 -2.84 -6.59 13.60
N ALA A 216 -1.84 -5.81 14.01
CA ALA A 216 -0.76 -5.39 13.13
C ALA A 216 0.11 -6.58 12.69
N ASP A 217 0.49 -7.48 13.60
CA ASP A 217 1.26 -8.69 13.29
C ASP A 217 0.51 -9.61 12.33
N VAL A 218 -0.81 -9.75 12.52
CA VAL A 218 -1.66 -10.50 11.60
C VAL A 218 -1.62 -9.88 10.20
N LEU A 219 -1.73 -8.56 10.09
CA LEU A 219 -1.66 -7.86 8.80
C LEU A 219 -0.29 -8.07 8.12
N GLU A 220 0.82 -7.99 8.86
CA GLU A 220 2.18 -8.23 8.33
C GLU A 220 2.33 -9.66 7.81
N ARG A 221 1.80 -10.65 8.55
CA ARG A 221 1.85 -12.07 8.16
C ARG A 221 0.93 -12.41 6.99
N LEU A 222 -0.22 -11.76 6.87
CA LEU A 222 -1.20 -12.03 5.82
C LEU A 222 -0.73 -11.57 4.44
N ARG A 223 0.05 -10.49 4.36
CA ARG A 223 0.55 -9.95 3.08
C ARG A 223 1.32 -10.97 2.24
N PRO A 224 2.43 -11.58 2.71
CA PRO A 224 3.17 -12.57 1.93
C PRO A 224 2.31 -13.80 1.62
N LEU A 225 1.49 -14.25 2.57
CA LEU A 225 0.60 -15.41 2.36
C LEU A 225 -0.42 -15.17 1.25
N ALA A 226 -0.98 -13.96 1.15
CA ALA A 226 -1.91 -13.61 0.07
C ALA A 226 -1.20 -13.69 -1.28
N LEU A 227 -0.01 -13.09 -1.41
CA LEU A 227 0.77 -13.11 -2.64
C LEU A 227 1.17 -14.53 -3.05
N GLU A 228 1.68 -15.33 -2.11
CA GLU A 228 2.06 -16.73 -2.34
C GLU A 228 0.86 -17.58 -2.79
N SER A 229 -0.29 -17.40 -2.14
CA SER A 229 -1.52 -18.11 -2.46
C SER A 229 -1.99 -17.79 -3.88
N VAL A 230 -2.00 -16.51 -4.27
CA VAL A 230 -2.39 -16.10 -5.62
C VAL A 230 -1.43 -16.67 -6.67
N MET A 231 -0.13 -16.60 -6.41
CA MET A 231 0.87 -17.15 -7.33
C MET A 231 0.76 -18.67 -7.47
N ALA A 232 0.48 -19.39 -6.39
CA ALA A 232 0.25 -20.83 -6.43
C ALA A 232 -0.98 -21.19 -7.26
N VAL A 233 -2.11 -20.51 -7.02
CA VAL A 233 -3.34 -20.70 -7.80
C VAL A 233 -3.14 -20.33 -9.27
N PHE A 234 -2.42 -19.24 -9.55
CA PHE A 234 -2.11 -18.83 -10.91
C PHE A 234 -1.27 -19.88 -11.64
N ARG A 235 -0.24 -20.46 -10.99
CA ARG A 235 0.56 -21.55 -11.58
C ARG A 235 -0.30 -22.76 -11.95
N LEU A 236 -1.21 -23.18 -11.07
CA LEU A 236 -2.14 -24.27 -11.36
C LEU A 236 -3.05 -23.93 -12.54
N ALA A 237 -3.64 -22.74 -12.55
CA ALA A 237 -4.53 -22.29 -13.62
C ALA A 237 -3.80 -22.22 -14.99
N MET A 238 -2.54 -21.77 -15.00
CA MET A 238 -1.70 -21.71 -16.19
C MET A 238 -1.37 -23.10 -16.77
N THR A 239 -1.03 -24.06 -15.91
CA THR A 239 -0.80 -25.45 -16.34
C THR A 239 -2.04 -26.01 -17.04
N GLU A 240 -3.20 -25.92 -16.41
CA GLU A 240 -4.44 -26.43 -17.00
C GLU A 240 -4.84 -25.68 -18.29
N ALA A 241 -4.68 -24.35 -18.32
CA ALA A 241 -5.00 -23.54 -19.49
C ALA A 241 -4.12 -23.93 -20.69
N THR A 242 -2.82 -24.14 -20.44
CA THR A 242 -1.83 -24.55 -21.45
C THR A 242 -2.17 -25.93 -22.00
N GLU A 243 -2.39 -26.92 -21.15
CA GLU A 243 -2.78 -28.28 -21.56
C GLU A 243 -4.05 -28.27 -22.43
N ARG A 244 -5.08 -27.52 -21.99
CA ARG A 244 -6.33 -27.37 -22.74
C ARG A 244 -6.13 -26.69 -24.09
N ALA A 245 -5.28 -25.66 -24.16
CA ALA A 245 -5.04 -24.91 -25.40
C ALA A 245 -4.24 -25.74 -26.42
N PHE A 246 -3.10 -26.30 -26.01
CA PHE A 246 -2.24 -27.09 -26.89
C PHE A 246 -2.91 -28.42 -27.29
N GLY A 247 -3.71 -29.03 -26.42
CA GLY A 247 -4.49 -30.22 -26.77
C GLY A 247 -5.46 -29.96 -27.95
N ARG A 248 -6.11 -28.79 -27.98
CA ARG A 248 -6.99 -28.40 -29.08
C ARG A 248 -6.23 -28.10 -30.37
N GLU A 249 -5.13 -27.36 -30.30
CA GLU A 249 -4.35 -27.02 -31.50
C GLU A 249 -3.64 -28.23 -32.12
N LEU A 250 -3.06 -29.13 -31.31
CA LEU A 250 -2.49 -30.37 -31.80
C LEU A 250 -3.54 -31.25 -32.48
N GLN A 251 -4.78 -31.30 -31.96
CA GLN A 251 -5.88 -32.00 -32.63
C GLN A 251 -6.26 -31.37 -33.97
N ARG A 252 -6.32 -30.03 -34.05
CA ARG A 252 -6.60 -29.29 -35.30
C ARG A 252 -5.49 -29.48 -36.33
N PHE A 253 -4.23 -29.41 -35.91
CA PHE A 253 -3.08 -29.65 -36.77
C PHE A 253 -3.06 -31.08 -37.31
N ARG A 254 -3.27 -32.09 -36.44
CA ARG A 254 -3.37 -33.50 -36.84
C ARG A 254 -4.57 -33.82 -37.75
N ARG A 255 -5.64 -33.02 -37.73
CA ARG A 255 -6.76 -33.15 -38.68
C ARG A 255 -6.37 -32.58 -40.05
N ARG A 256 -5.80 -31.37 -40.09
CA ARG A 256 -5.31 -30.74 -41.33
C ARG A 256 -4.33 -31.63 -42.10
N LEU A 257 -3.31 -32.18 -41.43
CA LEU A 257 -2.34 -33.08 -42.07
C LEU A 257 -3.01 -34.32 -42.68
N ARG A 258 -3.98 -34.93 -41.98
CA ARG A 258 -4.71 -36.10 -42.50
C ARG A 258 -5.60 -35.78 -43.70
N ASP A 259 -6.16 -34.58 -43.75
CA ASP A 259 -6.97 -34.13 -44.88
C ASP A 259 -6.11 -33.78 -46.11
N GLU A 260 -4.92 -33.22 -45.90
CA GLU A 260 -3.92 -32.97 -46.95
C GLU A 260 -3.37 -34.28 -47.55
N GLU A 261 -3.03 -35.27 -46.71
CA GLU A 261 -2.60 -36.60 -47.16
C GLU A 261 -3.68 -37.34 -47.95
N ARG A 262 -4.96 -37.15 -47.60
CA ARG A 262 -6.09 -37.73 -48.35
C ARG A 262 -6.28 -37.06 -49.71
N ARG A 263 -6.09 -35.75 -49.80
CA ARG A 263 -6.16 -35.00 -51.07
C ARG A 263 -5.00 -35.32 -52.00
N ALA A 264 -3.81 -35.60 -51.47
CA ALA A 264 -2.64 -35.97 -52.27
C ALA A 264 -2.68 -37.41 -52.84
N ARG A 265 -3.61 -38.25 -52.35
CA ARG A 265 -3.78 -39.65 -52.77
C ARG A 265 -5.00 -39.90 -53.68
N ALA A 266 -5.78 -38.86 -53.96
CA ALA A 266 -6.97 -38.87 -54.82
C ALA A 266 -6.66 -38.18 -56.15
#